data_AF-A0A7X7VHG4-F1
#
_entry.id   AF-A0A7X7VHG4-F1
#
_cell.length_a   1.000
_cell.length_b   1.000
_cell.length_c   1.000
_cell.angle_alpha   90.00
_cell.angle_beta   90.00
_cell.angle_gamma   90.00
#
_symmetry.space_group_name_H-M   'P 1'
#
loop_
_entity.id
_entity.type
_entity.pdbx_description
1 polymer ?
#
loop_
_entity_poly.entity_id
_entity_poly.type
_entity_poly.pdbx_seq_one_letter_code
_entity_poly.pdbx_strand_id
1 'polypeptide(L)'
;YTSSFTSYSNFGFSDADHKRLWSFFKKADKKGAKVMLCNSDPSEIMPNDTYIEDLYSEYLIKRITARRSINCMGMKRGDISELIITNYDENSPKK
;
A
#
# COMPACT_ATOMS: atom_id res chain seq x y z
N TYR A 1 22.49 -15.41 -10.76
CA TYR A 1 22.06 -15.52 -9.36
C TYR A 1 21.77 -14.13 -8.82
N THR A 2 20.53 -13.66 -8.97
CA THR A 2 20.07 -12.42 -8.34
C THR A 2 19.35 -12.84 -7.06
N SER A 3 19.93 -12.53 -5.91
CA SER A 3 19.22 -12.56 -4.63
C SER A 3 18.15 -11.48 -4.66
N SER A 4 17.01 -11.79 -5.31
CA SER A 4 15.84 -10.94 -5.27
C SER A 4 15.36 -10.91 -3.83
N PHE A 5 15.57 -9.78 -3.18
CA PHE A 5 15.03 -9.40 -1.88
C PHE A 5 13.48 -9.24 -1.92
N THR A 6 12.80 -10.15 -2.62
CA THR A 6 11.34 -10.24 -2.76
C THR A 6 10.84 -11.65 -2.42
N SER A 7 11.66 -12.47 -1.75
CA SER A 7 11.28 -13.81 -1.28
C SER A 7 10.41 -13.79 -0.01
N TYR A 8 9.70 -12.69 0.27
CA TYR A 8 8.79 -12.61 1.43
C TYR A 8 7.54 -13.49 1.27
N SER A 9 7.19 -13.89 0.05
CA SER A 9 6.28 -15.00 -0.20
C SER A 9 6.61 -15.70 -1.51
N ASN A 10 6.96 -16.98 -1.45
CA ASN A 10 7.10 -17.82 -2.65
C ASN A 10 5.76 -18.04 -3.38
N PHE A 11 4.65 -17.57 -2.80
CA PHE A 11 3.28 -17.78 -3.26
C PHE A 11 2.53 -16.48 -3.63
N GLY A 12 3.23 -15.33 -3.73
CA GLY A 12 2.59 -14.04 -3.99
C GLY A 12 1.82 -13.51 -2.77
N PHE A 13 1.01 -12.47 -2.97
CA PHE A 13 0.16 -11.87 -1.93
C PHE A 13 -1.26 -11.88 -2.46
N SER A 14 -2.11 -12.72 -1.88
CA SER A 14 -3.45 -13.01 -2.40
C SER A 14 -4.51 -12.05 -1.84
N ASP A 15 -5.72 -12.07 -2.41
CA ASP A 15 -6.88 -11.37 -1.84
C ASP A 15 -7.13 -11.74 -0.37
N ALA A 16 -6.88 -13.01 -0.01
CA ALA A 16 -7.00 -13.49 1.37
C ALA A 16 -5.94 -12.83 2.28
N ASP A 17 -4.72 -12.62 1.77
CA ASP A 17 -3.67 -11.91 2.49
C ASP A 17 -4.02 -10.43 2.66
N HIS A 18 -4.60 -9.79 1.63
CA HIS A 18 -5.14 -8.44 1.73
C HIS A 18 -6.24 -8.33 2.78
N LYS A 19 -7.21 -9.26 2.81
CA LYS A 19 -8.26 -9.31 3.85
C LYS A 19 -7.68 -9.51 5.24
N ARG A 20 -6.66 -10.34 5.38
CA ARG A 20 -5.96 -10.56 6.66
C ARG A 20 -5.24 -9.29 7.12
N LEU A 21 -4.56 -8.60 6.21
CA LEU A 21 -3.89 -7.33 6.48
C LEU A 21 -4.89 -6.23 6.87
N TRP A 22 -6.00 -6.11 6.13
CA TRP A 22 -7.10 -5.20 6.47
C TRP A 22 -7.68 -5.47 7.85
N SER A 23 -7.92 -6.74 8.18
CA SER A 23 -8.42 -7.14 9.50
C SER A 23 -7.46 -6.71 10.62
N PHE A 24 -6.15 -6.85 10.39
CA PHE A 24 -5.12 -6.37 11.33
C PHE A 24 -5.12 -4.84 11.44
N PHE A 25 -5.21 -4.14 10.31
CA PHE A 25 -5.31 -2.68 10.26
C PHE A 25 -6.50 -2.17 11.09
N LYS A 26 -7.71 -2.69 10.83
CA LYS A 26 -8.93 -2.43 11.63
C LYS A 26 -8.72 -2.68 13.12
N LYS A 27 -8.01 -3.76 13.47
CA LYS A 27 -7.75 -4.10 14.87
C LYS A 27 -6.81 -3.09 15.55
N ALA A 28 -5.80 -2.61 14.83
CA ALA A 28 -4.88 -1.59 15.34
C ALA A 28 -5.59 -0.23 15.47
N ASP A 29 -6.39 0.15 14.48
CA ASP A 29 -7.26 1.32 14.49
C ASP A 29 -8.22 1.31 15.71
N LYS A 30 -8.94 0.20 15.93
CA LYS A 30 -9.82 0.02 17.10
C LYS A 30 -9.11 0.11 18.46
N LYS A 31 -7.79 -0.07 18.50
CA LYS A 31 -6.99 0.11 19.72
C LYS A 31 -6.56 1.57 19.94
N GLY A 32 -6.95 2.49 19.06
CA GLY A 32 -6.58 3.90 19.11
C GLY A 32 -5.18 4.20 18.57
N ALA A 33 -4.54 3.25 17.87
CA ALA A 33 -3.25 3.50 17.23
C ALA A 33 -3.43 4.34 15.96
N LYS A 34 -2.45 5.19 15.67
CA LYS A 34 -2.32 5.81 14.34
C LYS A 34 -1.62 4.83 13.41
N VAL A 35 -2.29 4.45 12.32
CA VAL A 35 -1.83 3.41 11.39
C VAL A 35 -1.74 4.00 9.99
N MET A 36 -0.63 3.68 9.32
CA MET A 36 -0.38 4.00 7.92
C MET A 36 -0.01 2.73 7.18
N LEU A 37 -0.65 2.48 6.05
CA LEU A 37 -0.33 1.43 5.11
C LEU A 37 0.13 2.07 3.81
N CYS A 38 1.23 1.57 3.25
CA CYS A 38 1.72 1.95 1.94
C CYS A 38 1.70 0.70 1.05
N ASN A 39 1.11 0.80 -0.15
CA ASN A 39 1.06 -0.28 -1.12
C ASN A 39 1.22 0.26 -2.54
N SER A 40 1.64 -0.58 -3.49
CA SER A 40 1.71 -0.18 -4.90
C SER A 40 0.31 -0.04 -5.49
N ASP A 41 0.16 0.93 -6.39
CA ASP A 41 -1.09 1.22 -7.08
C ASP A 41 -1.20 0.37 -8.35
N PRO A 42 -2.11 -0.63 -8.40
CA PRO A 42 -2.26 -1.47 -9.57
C PRO A 42 -2.99 -0.76 -10.72
N SER A 43 -3.60 0.41 -10.50
CA SER A 43 -4.46 1.08 -11.49
C SER A 43 -3.72 1.50 -12.77
N GLU A 44 -2.40 1.68 -12.72
CA GLU A 44 -1.54 1.90 -13.89
C GLU A 44 -1.54 0.72 -14.88
N ILE A 45 -1.74 -0.51 -14.36
CA ILE A 45 -1.75 -1.76 -15.15
C ILE A 45 -3.19 -2.26 -15.34
N MET A 46 -4.04 -2.07 -14.32
CA MET A 46 -5.42 -2.52 -14.26
C MET A 46 -6.32 -1.38 -13.76
N PRO A 47 -6.73 -0.45 -14.64
CA PRO A 47 -7.43 0.78 -14.24
C PRO A 47 -8.82 0.56 -13.62
N ASN A 48 -9.37 -0.64 -13.74
CA ASN A 48 -10.66 -1.02 -13.15
C ASN A 48 -10.52 -1.84 -11.86
N ASP A 49 -9.31 -2.07 -11.38
CA ASP A 49 -9.09 -2.74 -10.09
C ASP A 49 -9.30 -1.74 -8.95
N THR A 50 -10.41 -1.90 -8.23
CA THR A 50 -10.81 -1.08 -7.08
C THR A 50 -10.72 -1.84 -5.76
N TYR A 51 -10.09 -3.02 -5.75
CA TYR A 51 -10.17 -3.93 -4.62
C TYR A 51 -9.62 -3.34 -3.32
N ILE A 52 -8.52 -2.60 -3.39
CA ILE A 52 -7.91 -1.95 -2.22
C ILE A 52 -8.78 -0.78 -1.75
N GLU A 53 -9.31 0.01 -2.66
CA GLU A 53 -10.18 1.15 -2.39
C GLU A 53 -11.47 0.70 -1.71
N ASP A 54 -12.06 -0.40 -2.18
CA ASP A 54 -13.26 -0.98 -1.59
C ASP A 54 -12.97 -1.52 -0.18
N LEU A 55 -11.86 -2.25 -0.01
CA LEU A 55 -11.45 -2.84 1.27
C LEU A 55 -11.17 -1.76 2.33
N TYR A 56 -10.58 -0.63 1.94
CA TYR A 56 -10.20 0.47 2.83
C TYR A 56 -11.10 1.71 2.72
N SER A 57 -12.32 1.56 2.19
CA SER A 57 -13.27 2.66 1.95
C SER A 57 -13.65 3.49 3.18
N GLU A 58 -13.47 2.95 4.39
CA GLU A 58 -13.66 3.67 5.66
C GLU A 58 -12.47 4.57 6.06
N TYR A 59 -11.38 4.55 5.30
CA TYR A 59 -10.11 5.21 5.62
C TYR A 59 -9.71 6.24 4.57
N LEU A 60 -8.74 7.09 4.92
CA LEU A 60 -8.20 8.07 3.98
C LEU A 60 -7.25 7.38 3.02
N ILE A 61 -7.55 7.45 1.72
CA ILE A 61 -6.72 6.87 0.66
C ILE A 61 -6.16 8.01 -0.21
N LYS A 62 -4.84 8.05 -0.34
CA LYS A 62 -4.11 9.05 -1.11
C LYS A 62 -3.22 8.35 -2.12
N ARG A 63 -3.44 8.63 -3.41
CA ARG A 63 -2.49 8.26 -4.47
C ARG A 63 -1.39 9.29 -4.54
N ILE A 64 -0.14 8.83 -4.56
CA ILE A 64 1.02 9.68 -4.73
C ILE A 64 1.92 9.14 -5.83
N THR A 65 2.55 10.06 -6.56
CA THR A 65 3.62 9.73 -7.48
C THR A 65 4.94 9.79 -6.72
N ALA A 66 5.64 8.66 -6.62
CA ALA A 66 6.96 8.57 -6.01
C ALA A 66 8.01 8.28 -7.09
N ARG A 67 9.12 9.02 -7.09
CA ARG A 67 10.22 8.79 -8.03
C ARG A 67 11.18 7.74 -7.50
N ARG A 68 11.22 6.55 -8.09
CA ARG A 68 12.23 5.51 -7.80
C ARG A 68 13.51 5.79 -8.60
N SER A 69 14.37 6.65 -8.06
CA SER A 69 15.68 6.96 -8.67
C SER A 69 16.67 5.79 -8.59
N ILE A 70 16.48 4.87 -7.64
CA ILE A 70 17.33 3.69 -7.43
C ILE A 70 16.45 2.43 -7.58
N ASN A 71 16.67 1.68 -8.65
CA ASN A 71 16.09 0.35 -8.87
C ASN A 71 17.17 -0.58 -9.45
N CYS A 72 17.15 -1.86 -9.04
CA CYS A 72 18.07 -2.89 -9.54
C CYS A 72 17.90 -3.14 -11.05
N MET A 73 16.68 -2.94 -11.56
CA MET A 73 16.36 -2.97 -12.97
C MET A 73 16.24 -1.53 -13.48
N GLY A 74 17.21 -1.10 -14.29
CA GLY A 74 17.31 0.30 -14.76
C GLY A 74 16.06 0.79 -15.48
N MET A 75 15.39 -0.09 -16.25
CA MET A 75 14.14 0.23 -16.95
C MET A 75 12.94 0.49 -16.02
N LYS A 76 13.02 0.06 -14.75
CA LYS A 76 11.99 0.30 -13.72
C LYS A 76 12.29 1.52 -12.85
N ARG A 77 13.31 2.32 -13.21
CA ARG A 77 13.54 3.64 -12.61
C ARG A 77 12.64 4.65 -13.28
N GLY A 78 12.04 5.52 -12.48
CA GLY A 78 11.04 6.48 -12.96
C GLY A 78 10.00 6.74 -11.90
N ASP A 79 8.92 7.38 -12.32
CA ASP A 79 7.78 7.66 -11.48
C ASP A 79 6.92 6.41 -11.35
N ILE A 80 6.46 6.15 -10.14
CA ILE A 80 5.54 5.07 -9.83
C ILE A 80 4.38 5.61 -9.00
N SER A 81 3.20 5.05 -9.18
CA SER A 81 2.06 5.35 -8.33
C SER A 81 2.06 4.43 -7.10
N GLU A 82 1.88 5.04 -5.93
CA GLU A 82 1.76 4.35 -4.64
C GLU A 82 0.49 4.83 -3.93
N LEU A 83 -0.16 3.93 -3.21
CA LEU A 83 -1.31 4.17 -2.35
C LEU A 83 -0.84 4.34 -0.90
N ILE A 84 -1.24 5.44 -0.29
CA ILE A 84 -1.12 5.69 1.15
C ILE A 84 -2.51 5.62 1.78
N ILE A 85 -2.66 4.77 2.78
CA ILE A 85 -3.92 4.57 3.51
C ILE A 85 -3.71 4.89 5.00
N THR A 86 -4.48 5.80 5.56
CA THR A 86 -4.36 6.23 6.97
C THR A 86 -5.70 6.28 7.71
N ASN A 87 -5.67 6.04 9.03
CA ASN A 87 -6.81 6.28 9.92
C ASN A 87 -6.73 7.64 10.64
N TYR A 88 -5.88 8.54 10.15
CA TYR A 88 -5.68 9.87 10.70
C TYR A 88 -5.44 10.87 9.57
N ASP A 89 -5.86 12.11 9.79
CA ASP A 89 -5.57 13.22 8.89
C ASP A 89 -4.12 13.69 9.08
N GLU A 90 -3.43 13.96 7.96
CA GLU A 90 -2.12 14.66 7.96
C GLU A 90 -2.24 16.05 8.63
N ASN A 91 -3.43 16.65 8.63
CA ASN A 91 -3.73 17.95 9.21
C ASN A 91 -4.25 17.89 10.66
N SER A 92 -4.30 16.70 11.27
CA SER A 92 -4.67 16.61 12.69
C SER A 92 -3.66 17.40 13.53
N PRO A 93 -4.11 18.28 14.44
CA PRO A 93 -3.20 19.06 15.27
C PRO A 93 -2.25 18.12 16.02
N LYS A 94 -0.96 18.47 16.01
CA LYS A 94 0.02 17.80 16.87
C LYS A 94 -0.44 18.02 18.31
N LYS A 95 -0.75 16.93 19.01
CA LYS A 95 -1.00 16.96 20.46
C LYS A 95 0.21 17.49 21.21
#